data_AF-A0A291DCV5-F1
#
_entry.id   AF-A0A291DCV5-F1
#
_cell.length_a   1.000
_cell.length_b   1.000
_cell.length_c   1.000
_cell.angle_alpha   90.00
_cell.angle_beta   90.00
_cell.angle_gamma   90.00
#
_symmetry.space_group_name_H-M   'P 1'
#
loop_
_entity.id
_entity.type
_entity.pdbx_description
1 polymer ?
#
loop_
_entity_poly.entity_id
_entity_poly.type
_entity_poly.pdbx_seq_one_letter_code
_entity_poly.pdbx_strand_id
1 'polypeptide(L)'
;MSTFTLKGNYADNAGVQLAMKEAPGAEAFTPLLEEAKSYIKFFDTPQEQNLEMLWMLERAGFTIVSTTSTFGAEQHDPVNGHWAVTFAG
;
A
#
# COMPACT_ATOMS: atom_id res chain seq x y z
N MET A 1 16.12 -7.22 11.81
CA MET A 1 14.95 -7.11 10.92
C MET A 1 14.70 -5.64 10.69
N SER A 2 14.70 -5.21 9.43
CA SER A 2 14.42 -3.82 9.08
C SER A 2 12.92 -3.64 8.88
N THR A 3 12.37 -2.50 9.28
CA THR A 3 10.96 -2.16 9.05
C THR A 3 10.86 -1.14 7.93
N PHE A 4 9.92 -1.36 7.01
CA PHE A 4 9.64 -0.49 5.88
C PHE A 4 8.24 0.10 6.02
N THR A 5 8.00 1.29 5.47
CA THR A 5 6.66 1.89 5.45
C THR A 5 6.29 2.32 4.04
N LEU A 6 5.24 1.69 3.53
CA LEU A 6 4.58 2.04 2.28
C LEU A 6 3.38 2.94 2.57
N LYS A 7 3.22 4.01 1.79
CA LYS A 7 2.07 4.92 1.87
C LYS A 7 1.37 4.96 0.52
N GLY A 8 0.06 4.76 0.52
CA GLY A 8 -0.81 5.07 -0.61
C GLY A 8 -1.59 6.34 -0.33
N ASN A 9 -1.47 7.33 -1.22
CA ASN A 9 -2.28 8.55 -1.17
C ASN A 9 -3.33 8.53 -2.28
N TYR A 10 -4.59 8.78 -1.91
CA TYR A 10 -5.69 9.08 -2.82
C TYR A 10 -5.94 10.58 -2.76
N ALA A 11 -5.63 11.29 -3.85
CA ALA A 11 -5.77 12.74 -3.92
C ALA A 11 -6.83 13.22 -4.90
N ASP A 12 -7.33 12.36 -5.80
CA ASP A 12 -8.50 12.56 -6.68
C ASP A 12 -8.66 11.32 -7.57
N ASN A 13 -9.73 11.25 -8.39
CA ASN A 13 -10.09 10.22 -9.40
C ASN A 13 -8.98 9.72 -10.37
N ALA A 14 -7.72 10.11 -10.18
CA ALA A 14 -6.56 9.77 -11.00
C ALA A 14 -5.76 8.54 -10.51
N GLY A 15 -6.16 7.90 -9.42
CA GLY A 15 -5.54 6.66 -8.90
C GLY A 15 -4.55 6.87 -7.75
N VAL A 16 -4.14 5.78 -7.10
CA VAL A 16 -3.24 5.80 -5.94
C VAL A 16 -1.84 6.19 -6.32
N GLN A 17 -1.32 7.18 -5.60
CA GLN A 17 0.12 7.44 -5.55
C GLN A 17 0.74 6.63 -4.44
N LEU A 18 1.48 5.58 -4.81
CA LEU A 18 2.29 4.80 -3.88
C LEU A 18 3.65 5.47 -3.69
N ALA A 19 3.99 5.77 -2.43
CA ALA A 19 5.29 6.24 -2.02
C ALA A 19 5.82 5.36 -0.88
N MET A 20 7.03 4.82 -1.05
CA MET A 20 7.74 4.11 0.01
C MET A 20 8.74 5.06 0.66
N LYS A 21 8.73 5.14 1.99
CA LYS A 21 9.81 5.83 2.71
C LYS A 21 10.96 4.83 2.85
N GLU A 22 12.05 5.09 2.12
CA GLU A 22 13.18 4.17 2.02
C GLU A 22 13.92 4.01 3.35
N ALA A 23 14.18 2.74 3.69
CA ALA A 23 15.18 2.30 4.65
C ALA A 23 16.20 1.41 3.91
N PRO A 24 17.42 1.23 4.42
CA PRO A 24 18.40 0.34 3.80
C PRO A 24 17.79 -1.06 3.56
N GLY A 25 17.85 -1.55 2.32
CA GLY A 25 17.22 -2.81 1.89
C GLY A 25 15.92 -2.66 1.09
N ALA A 26 15.41 -1.44 0.90
CA ALA A 26 14.23 -1.12 0.09
C ALA A 26 14.33 -1.59 -1.38
N GLU A 27 15.54 -1.73 -1.92
CA GLU A 27 15.82 -2.18 -3.30
C GLU A 27 15.25 -3.58 -3.60
N ALA A 28 15.21 -4.46 -2.60
CA ALA A 28 14.64 -5.80 -2.75
C ALA A 28 13.12 -5.78 -2.98
N PHE A 29 12.47 -4.66 -2.66
CA PHE A 29 11.02 -4.47 -2.69
C PHE A 29 10.56 -3.64 -3.89
N THR A 30 11.48 -2.95 -4.57
CA THR A 30 11.18 -2.13 -5.75
C THR A 30 10.43 -2.90 -6.84
N PRO A 31 10.77 -4.18 -7.18
CA PRO A 31 10.03 -4.93 -8.18
C PRO A 31 8.57 -5.19 -7.77
N LEU A 32 8.35 -5.56 -6.50
CA LEU A 32 7.01 -5.80 -5.95
C LEU A 32 6.19 -4.52 -5.92
N LEU A 33 6.81 -3.38 -5.66
CA LEU A 33 6.17 -2.07 -5.69
C LEU A 33 5.72 -1.65 -7.09
N GLU A 34 6.53 -1.91 -8.12
CA GLU A 34 6.17 -1.62 -9.51
C GLU A 34 5.07 -2.54 -10.03
N GLU A 35 5.10 -3.82 -9.66
CA GLU A 35 4.02 -4.76 -9.92
C GLU A 35 2.72 -4.32 -9.22
N ALA A 36 2.83 -3.96 -7.94
CA ALA A 36 1.72 -3.48 -7.15
C ALA A 36 1.09 -2.22 -7.73
N LYS A 37 1.86 -1.18 -8.09
CA LYS A 37 1.33 0.03 -8.78
C LYS A 37 0.56 -0.32 -10.05
N SER A 38 1.05 -1.29 -10.80
CA SER A 38 0.42 -1.73 -12.05
C SER A 38 -0.87 -2.50 -11.81
N TYR A 39 -0.98 -3.18 -10.66
CA TYR A 39 -2.09 -4.06 -10.31
C TYR A 39 -3.18 -3.38 -9.47
N ILE A 40 -2.82 -2.63 -8.43
CA ILE A 40 -3.80 -2.05 -7.51
C ILE A 40 -4.70 -1.00 -8.18
N LYS A 41 -4.24 -0.39 -9.28
CA LYS A 41 -5.04 0.57 -10.07
C LYS A 41 -6.35 -0.01 -10.63
N PHE A 42 -6.50 -1.33 -10.64
CA PHE A 42 -7.70 -2.02 -11.13
C PHE A 42 -8.80 -2.18 -10.06
N PHE A 43 -8.52 -1.85 -8.80
CA PHE A 43 -9.53 -1.89 -7.75
C PHE A 43 -10.18 -0.52 -7.60
N ASP A 44 -11.49 -0.52 -7.44
CA ASP A 44 -12.31 0.69 -7.51
C ASP A 44 -12.20 1.53 -6.24
N THR A 45 -11.96 0.90 -5.08
CA THR A 45 -11.92 1.61 -3.80
C THR A 45 -10.51 1.69 -3.20
N PRO A 46 -10.19 2.77 -2.46
CA PRO A 46 -8.96 2.87 -1.69
C PRO A 46 -8.78 1.74 -0.67
N GLN A 47 -9.89 1.22 -0.14
CA GLN A 47 -9.88 0.14 0.84
C GLN A 47 -9.51 -1.20 0.21
N GLU A 48 -10.05 -1.53 -0.98
CA GLU A 48 -9.66 -2.73 -1.72
C GLU A 48 -8.18 -2.69 -2.10
N GLN A 49 -7.68 -1.55 -2.54
CA GLN A 49 -6.25 -1.39 -2.86
C GLN A 49 -5.35 -1.58 -1.65
N ASN A 50 -5.76 -1.07 -0.48
CA ASN A 50 -5.03 -1.30 0.77
C ASN A 50 -5.02 -2.79 1.15
N LEU A 51 -6.18 -3.46 1.11
CA LEU A 51 -6.28 -4.89 1.41
C LEU A 51 -5.41 -5.74 0.47
N GLU A 52 -5.40 -5.39 -0.81
CA GLU A 52 -4.60 -6.12 -1.79
C GLU A 52 -3.10 -5.91 -1.58
N MET A 53 -2.68 -4.69 -1.22
CA MET A 53 -1.30 -4.42 -0.83
C MET A 53 -0.85 -5.25 0.36
N LEU A 54 -1.71 -5.44 1.36
CA LEU A 54 -1.42 -6.30 2.51
C LEU A 54 -1.22 -7.74 2.06
N TRP A 55 -2.12 -8.25 1.22
CA TRP A 55 -2.03 -9.61 0.70
C TRP A 55 -0.76 -9.84 -0.14
N MET A 56 -0.38 -8.89 -1.00
CA MET A 56 0.85 -8.96 -1.79
C MET A 56 2.10 -9.00 -0.89
N LEU A 57 2.14 -8.18 0.16
CA LEU A 57 3.26 -8.14 1.10
C LEU A 57 3.39 -9.45 1.89
N GLU A 58 2.28 -10.00 2.38
CA GLU A 58 2.27 -11.29 3.07
C GLU A 58 2.69 -12.44 2.15
N ARG A 59 2.21 -12.44 0.90
CA ARG A 59 2.58 -13.45 -0.10
C ARG A 59 4.06 -13.40 -0.49
N ALA A 60 4.66 -12.22 -0.43
CA ALA A 60 6.10 -12.04 -0.63
C ALA A 60 6.95 -12.42 0.59
N GLY A 61 6.33 -12.84 1.69
CA GLY A 61 6.99 -13.30 2.91
C GLY A 61 7.26 -12.19 3.93
N PHE A 62 6.70 -11.00 3.74
CA PHE A 62 6.83 -9.91 4.70
C PHE A 62 5.81 -10.03 5.82
N THR A 63 6.25 -9.67 7.03
CA THR A 63 5.38 -9.63 8.20
C THR A 63 4.79 -8.24 8.34
N ILE A 64 3.46 -8.13 8.31
CA ILE A 64 2.78 -6.86 8.58
C ILE A 64 2.94 -6.51 10.05
N VAL A 65 3.50 -5.33 10.33
CA VAL A 65 3.73 -4.81 11.69
C VAL A 65 2.56 -3.93 12.11
N SER A 66 2.13 -3.03 11.24
CA SER A 66 0.99 -2.14 11.52
C SER A 66 0.40 -1.59 10.24
N THR A 67 -0.89 -1.28 10.28
CA THR A 67 -1.60 -0.60 9.19
C THR A 67 -2.32 0.62 9.75
N THR A 68 -2.36 1.69 8.96
CA THR A 68 -3.16 2.88 9.26
C THR A 68 -3.91 3.26 8.00
N SER A 69 -5.19 3.58 8.12
CA SER A 69 -6.03 3.99 6.99
C SER A 69 -6.95 5.11 7.46
N THR A 70 -7.10 6.15 6.65
CA THR A 70 -8.16 7.14 6.85
C THR A 70 -9.47 6.73 6.17
N PHE A 71 -9.46 5.65 5.39
CA PHE A 71 -10.65 5.13 4.73
C PHE A 71 -11.45 4.28 5.72
N GLY A 72 -12.75 4.57 5.85
CA GLY A 72 -13.67 3.68 6.57
C GLY A 72 -13.85 2.36 5.83
N ALA A 73 -14.17 1.29 6.56
CA ALA A 73 -14.37 -0.04 5.99
C ALA A 73 -15.48 -0.11 4.91
N GLU A 74 -16.40 0.84 4.91
CA GLU A 74 -17.53 0.96 3.98
C GLU A 74 -17.37 2.14 3.00
N GLN A 75 -16.16 2.71 2.89
CA GLN A 75 -15.92 3.88 2.04
C GLN A 75 -15.79 3.46 0.57
N HIS A 76 -16.89 3.57 -0.18
CA HIS A 76 -16.95 3.24 -1.61
C HIS A 76 -16.74 4.46 -2.53
N ASP A 77 -16.95 5.68 -2.03
CA ASP A 77 -16.75 6.91 -2.81
C ASP A 77 -15.28 7.34 -2.83
N PRO A 78 -14.77 7.91 -3.95
CA PRO A 78 -13.43 8.45 -4.05
C PRO A 78 -13.28 9.69 -3.16
N VAL A 79 -12.82 9.46 -1.93
CA VAL A 79 -12.51 10.50 -0.96
C VAL A 79 -11.01 10.66 -0.84
N ASN A 80 -10.59 11.91 -0.60
CA ASN A 80 -9.20 12.20 -0.29
C ASN A 80 -8.81 11.50 1.01
N GLY A 81 -7.73 10.74 0.96
CA GLY A 81 -7.28 9.96 2.10
C GLY A 81 -5.94 9.30 1.86
N HIS A 82 -5.46 8.62 2.89
CA HIS A 82 -4.23 7.86 2.80
C HIS A 82 -4.34 6.57 3.60
N TRP A 83 -3.58 5.59 3.15
CA TRP A 83 -3.27 4.41 3.93
C TRP A 83 -1.75 4.28 4.03
N ALA A 84 -1.30 3.62 5.09
CA ALA A 84 0.09 3.23 5.25
C ALA A 84 0.17 1.82 5.82
N VAL A 85 1.16 1.08 5.34
CA VAL A 85 1.48 -0.26 5.81
C VAL A 85 2.94 -0.26 6.24
N THR A 86 3.18 -0.64 7.49
CA THR A 86 4.51 -0.93 8.00
C THR A 86 4.70 -2.44 8.05
N PHE A 87 5.78 -2.93 7.46
CA PHE A 87 6.08 -4.36 7.35
C PHE A 87 7.57 -4.64 7.59
N ALA A 88 7.90 -5.88 7.94
CA ALA A 88 9.25 -6.34 8.22
C ALA A 88 9.64 -7.49 7.29
N GLY A 89 10.92 -7.51 6.90
CA GLY A 89 11.56 -8.51 6.04
C GLY A 89 13.04 -8.66 6.37
#